data_AF-A0A2D9F386-F1
#
_entry.id   AF-A0A2D9F386-F1
#
_cell.length_a   1.000
_cell.length_b   1.000
_cell.length_c   1.000
_cell.angle_alpha   90.00
_cell.angle_beta   90.00
_cell.angle_gamma   90.00
#
_symmetry.space_group_name_H-M   'P 1'
#
loop_
_entity.id
_entity.type
_entity.pdbx_description
1 polymer ?
#
loop_
_entity_poly.entity_id
_entity_poly.type
_entity_poly.pdbx_seq_one_letter_code
_entity_poly.pdbx_strand_id
1 'polypeptide(L)'
;MFRELSWEASVPVDRLEFIRAMSIRRLATWALALTGAAALGVLAAVAWHLGGGDVARAALAWGIGAAVLAVVLVLVWSLLDSQLRAREFDKKALPARPELYDFDQLNPPMHLEELGGKCLKDLTFVVFDTETTGLKPSEGDEIISIAGVRIAGGRIDREAAFERLVHPGMPIPKASIRFHGITDDMCAGAPPVADVLPAFKDFVGDSVLVAHNAAFDMRFLKLKEAATGIVFDNLVLDSLLLSVFLDAENRNHSLDAIAARMEIEIEGRHTALGDSIVTAKVFLRMLDMLEARGIKTLRQAVDASIKMEHVREMQKQF
;
A
#
# COMPACT_ATOMS: atom_id res chain seq x y z
N MET A 1 -10.08 -9.49 -52.91
CA MET A 1 -8.76 -10.13 -53.10
C MET A 1 -8.04 -10.06 -51.76
N PHE A 2 -8.18 -11.12 -50.96
CA PHE A 2 -7.59 -11.24 -49.63
C PHE A 2 -6.06 -11.26 -49.73
N ARG A 3 -5.35 -10.51 -48.88
CA ARG A 3 -3.91 -10.62 -48.66
C ARG A 3 -3.70 -11.29 -47.31
N GLU A 4 -3.13 -12.48 -47.33
CA GLU A 4 -2.71 -13.27 -46.18
C GLU A 4 -1.56 -12.56 -45.45
N LEU A 5 -1.67 -12.46 -44.13
CA LEU A 5 -0.58 -12.14 -43.21
C LEU A 5 -0.06 -13.47 -42.67
N SER A 6 1.13 -13.87 -43.12
CA SER A 6 1.86 -15.03 -42.62
C SER A 6 2.44 -14.73 -41.24
N TRP A 7 2.05 -15.50 -40.23
CA TRP A 7 2.64 -15.50 -38.90
C TRP A 7 3.77 -16.54 -38.89
N GLU A 8 5.02 -16.08 -38.85
CA GLU A 8 6.18 -16.95 -38.66
C GLU A 8 6.68 -16.93 -37.22
N ALA A 9 6.81 -18.14 -36.68
CA ALA A 9 7.77 -18.63 -35.70
C ALA A 9 7.74 -18.04 -34.27
N SER A 10 7.09 -18.81 -33.40
CA SER A 10 7.32 -18.84 -31.96
C SER A 10 8.80 -19.05 -31.61
N VAL A 11 9.38 -18.14 -30.84
CA VAL A 11 10.70 -18.26 -30.22
C VAL A 11 10.70 -19.45 -29.24
N PRO A 12 11.70 -20.35 -29.24
CA PRO A 12 11.79 -21.40 -28.24
C PRO A 12 12.15 -20.77 -26.89
N VAL A 13 11.21 -20.81 -25.95
CA VAL A 13 11.44 -20.40 -24.56
C VAL A 13 12.45 -21.37 -23.95
N ASP A 14 13.61 -20.85 -23.55
CA ASP A 14 14.63 -21.60 -22.82
C ASP A 14 14.01 -22.22 -21.55
N ARG A 15 14.18 -23.53 -21.33
CA ARG A 15 13.58 -24.24 -20.19
C ARG A 15 14.04 -23.68 -18.85
N LEU A 16 15.19 -22.99 -18.82
CA LEU A 16 15.72 -22.32 -17.64
C LEU A 16 15.00 -21.00 -17.31
N GLU A 17 14.56 -20.24 -18.31
CA GLU A 17 13.74 -19.04 -18.14
C GLU A 17 12.34 -19.38 -17.62
N PHE A 18 11.78 -20.51 -18.06
CA PHE A 18 10.49 -21.01 -17.57
C PHE A 18 10.51 -21.36 -16.07
N ILE A 19 11.64 -21.88 -15.57
CA ILE A 19 11.83 -22.22 -14.16
C ILE A 19 12.06 -20.96 -13.30
N ARG A 20 12.77 -19.95 -13.83
CA ARG A 20 12.98 -18.65 -13.16
C ARG A 20 11.72 -17.79 -13.11
N ALA A 21 10.84 -17.91 -14.11
CA ALA A 21 9.54 -17.21 -14.17
C ALA A 21 8.45 -17.84 -13.26
N MET A 22 8.72 -18.99 -12.64
CA MET A 22 7.80 -19.60 -11.68
C MET A 22 7.96 -18.94 -10.31
N SER A 23 6.89 -18.35 -9.80
CA SER A 23 6.87 -17.89 -8.41
C SER A 23 7.21 -19.05 -7.47
N ILE A 24 7.89 -18.77 -6.36
CA ILE A 24 8.25 -19.76 -5.31
C ILE A 24 7.04 -20.63 -4.92
N ARG A 25 5.83 -20.07 -5.02
CA ARG A 25 4.54 -20.74 -4.80
C ARG A 25 4.25 -21.86 -5.82
N ARG A 26 4.55 -21.66 -7.12
CA ARG A 26 4.39 -22.70 -8.16
C ARG A 26 5.39 -23.84 -7.99
N LEU A 27 6.63 -23.52 -7.60
CA LEU A 27 7.65 -24.54 -7.30
C LEU A 27 7.23 -25.43 -6.12
N ALA A 28 6.66 -24.84 -5.06
CA ALA A 28 6.14 -25.60 -3.93
C ALA A 28 4.98 -26.54 -4.30
N THR A 29 4.05 -26.09 -5.17
CA THR A 29 2.95 -26.94 -5.66
C THR A 29 3.45 -28.14 -6.47
N TRP A 30 4.41 -27.91 -7.37
CA TRP A 30 5.04 -29.00 -8.15
C TRP A 30 5.83 -29.95 -7.26
N ALA A 31 6.55 -29.44 -6.26
CA ALA A 31 7.29 -30.26 -5.31
C ALA A 31 6.35 -31.19 -4.52
N LEU A 32 5.22 -30.69 -4.01
CA LEU A 32 4.23 -31.50 -3.30
C LEU A 32 3.63 -32.60 -4.20
N ALA A 33 3.25 -32.26 -5.43
CA ALA A 33 2.71 -33.20 -6.39
C ALA A 33 3.73 -34.31 -6.76
N LEU A 34 5.00 -33.94 -6.96
CA LEU A 34 6.08 -34.87 -7.24
C LEU A 34 6.38 -35.79 -6.04
N THR A 35 6.38 -35.26 -4.81
CA THR A 35 6.56 -36.08 -3.60
C THR A 35 5.41 -37.08 -3.40
N GLY A 36 4.18 -36.69 -3.70
CA GLY A 36 3.03 -37.60 -3.66
C GLY A 36 3.14 -38.74 -4.68
N ALA A 37 3.53 -38.42 -5.91
CA ALA A 37 3.75 -39.40 -6.98
C ALA A 37 4.91 -40.36 -6.67
N ALA A 38 6.00 -39.86 -6.09
CA ALA A 38 7.14 -40.69 -5.68
C ALA A 38 6.77 -41.65 -4.53
N ALA A 39 6.03 -41.19 -3.53
CA ALA A 39 5.57 -42.04 -2.41
C ALA A 39 4.66 -43.18 -2.90
N LEU A 40 3.77 -42.90 -3.86
CA LEU A 40 2.94 -43.89 -4.55
C LEU A 40 3.77 -44.97 -5.26
N GLY A 41 4.81 -44.56 -5.99
CA GLY A 41 5.71 -45.47 -6.71
C GLY A 41 6.45 -46.41 -5.76
N VAL A 42 6.93 -45.90 -4.62
CA VAL A 42 7.63 -46.70 -3.60
C VAL A 42 6.69 -47.70 -2.93
N LEU A 43 5.48 -47.29 -2.55
CA LEU A 43 4.49 -48.18 -1.93
C LEU A 43 4.06 -49.30 -2.87
N ALA A 44 3.88 -49.02 -4.16
CA ALA A 44 3.57 -50.02 -5.17
C ALA A 44 4.71 -51.04 -5.37
N ALA A 45 5.97 -50.57 -5.37
CA ALA A 45 7.14 -51.44 -5.48
C ALA A 45 7.31 -52.36 -4.26
N VAL A 46 7.08 -51.83 -3.05
CA VAL A 46 7.12 -52.62 -1.80
C VAL A 46 6.00 -53.66 -1.77
N ALA A 47 4.79 -53.28 -2.20
CA ALA A 47 3.66 -54.19 -2.32
C ALA A 47 3.92 -55.36 -3.29
N TRP A 48 4.57 -55.07 -4.41
CA TRP A 48 4.96 -56.09 -5.41
C TRP A 48 5.98 -57.08 -4.85
N HIS A 49 6.94 -56.61 -4.06
CA HIS A 49 8.04 -57.45 -3.56
C HIS A 49 7.64 -58.32 -2.36
N LEU A 50 6.63 -57.91 -1.57
CA LEU A 50 6.21 -58.62 -0.35
C LEU A 50 5.19 -59.75 -0.56
N GLY A 51 4.73 -59.99 -1.80
CA GLY A 51 4.07 -61.24 -2.20
C GLY A 51 2.75 -61.63 -1.50
N GLY A 52 2.14 -60.77 -0.69
CA GLY A 52 0.89 -61.05 0.03
C GLY A 52 -0.31 -60.30 -0.55
N GLY A 53 -1.31 -61.01 -1.07
CA GLY A 53 -2.48 -60.40 -1.74
C GLY A 53 -3.31 -59.43 -0.87
N ASP A 54 -3.25 -59.55 0.46
CA ASP A 54 -3.91 -58.62 1.39
C ASP A 54 -3.05 -57.37 1.67
N VAL A 55 -1.73 -57.53 1.79
CA VAL A 55 -0.77 -56.42 1.97
C VAL A 55 -0.72 -55.55 0.71
N ALA A 56 -0.75 -56.17 -0.48
CA ALA A 56 -0.80 -55.45 -1.75
C ALA A 56 -2.10 -54.66 -1.93
N ARG A 57 -3.25 -55.22 -1.51
CA ARG A 57 -4.55 -54.52 -1.52
C ARG A 57 -4.57 -53.35 -0.54
N ALA A 58 -4.01 -53.51 0.65
CA ALA A 58 -3.87 -52.43 1.61
C ALA A 58 -2.97 -51.31 1.07
N ALA A 59 -1.77 -51.64 0.57
CA ALA A 59 -0.85 -50.66 0.00
C ALA A 59 -1.45 -49.88 -1.18
N LEU A 60 -2.21 -50.56 -2.06
CA LEU A 60 -2.94 -49.91 -3.16
C LEU A 60 -4.02 -48.95 -2.64
N ALA A 61 -4.79 -49.35 -1.62
CA ALA A 61 -5.81 -48.49 -1.02
C ALA A 61 -5.21 -47.24 -0.35
N TRP A 62 -4.09 -47.39 0.37
CA TRP A 62 -3.33 -46.28 0.95
C TRP A 62 -2.77 -45.36 -0.14
N GLY A 63 -2.25 -45.94 -1.22
CA GLY A 63 -1.78 -45.18 -2.38
C GLY A 63 -2.89 -44.34 -3.01
N ILE A 64 -4.03 -44.95 -3.33
CA ILE A 64 -5.19 -44.24 -3.88
C ILE A 64 -5.65 -43.13 -2.92
N GLY A 65 -5.71 -43.40 -1.61
CA GLY A 65 -6.05 -42.40 -0.60
C GLY A 65 -5.08 -41.20 -0.59
N ALA A 66 -3.77 -41.46 -0.67
CA ALA A 66 -2.75 -40.41 -0.74
C ALA A 66 -2.82 -39.60 -2.05
N ALA A 67 -3.10 -40.26 -3.18
CA ALA A 67 -3.30 -39.60 -4.47
C ALA A 67 -4.50 -38.65 -4.43
N VAL A 68 -5.63 -39.13 -3.89
CA VAL A 68 -6.85 -38.34 -3.74
C VAL A 68 -6.60 -37.15 -2.81
N LEU A 69 -5.92 -37.35 -1.68
CA LEU A 69 -5.59 -36.26 -0.75
C LEU A 69 -4.71 -35.20 -1.41
N ALA A 70 -3.69 -35.60 -2.18
CA ALA A 70 -2.83 -34.68 -2.91
C ALA A 70 -3.61 -33.85 -3.95
N VAL A 71 -4.51 -34.49 -4.70
CA VAL A 71 -5.39 -33.80 -5.66
C VAL A 71 -6.31 -32.80 -4.94
N VAL A 72 -6.91 -33.19 -3.81
CA VAL A 72 -7.75 -32.30 -3.00
C VAL A 72 -6.95 -31.10 -2.50
N LEU A 73 -5.74 -31.31 -1.97
CA LEU A 73 -4.87 -30.22 -1.50
C LEU A 73 -4.50 -29.26 -2.64
N VAL A 74 -4.21 -29.77 -3.84
CA VAL A 74 -3.94 -28.94 -5.03
C VAL A 74 -5.18 -28.15 -5.45
N LEU A 75 -6.36 -28.75 -5.43
CA LEU A 75 -7.62 -28.08 -5.75
C LEU A 75 -7.97 -27.00 -4.72
N VAL A 76 -7.84 -27.31 -3.42
CA VAL A 76 -8.05 -26.35 -2.33
C VAL A 76 -7.05 -25.20 -2.44
N TRP A 77 -5.78 -25.50 -2.68
CA TRP A 77 -4.75 -24.49 -2.90
C TRP A 77 -5.04 -23.62 -4.14
N SER A 78 -5.41 -24.24 -5.27
CA SER A 78 -5.74 -23.51 -6.50
C SER A 78 -6.98 -22.62 -6.31
N LEU A 79 -7.97 -23.08 -5.54
CA LEU A 79 -9.14 -22.28 -5.20
C LEU A 79 -8.73 -21.11 -4.29
N LEU A 80 -7.92 -21.35 -3.26
CA LEU A 80 -7.43 -20.31 -2.37
C LEU A 80 -6.60 -19.27 -3.14
N ASP A 81 -5.68 -19.71 -4.00
CA ASP A 81 -4.84 -18.84 -4.84
C ASP A 81 -5.69 -18.03 -5.83
N SER A 82 -6.71 -18.64 -6.45
CA SER A 82 -7.62 -17.90 -7.33
C SER A 82 -8.45 -16.85 -6.59
N GLN A 83 -8.91 -17.14 -5.37
CA GLN A 83 -9.59 -16.17 -4.51
C GLN A 83 -8.67 -15.04 -4.07
N LEU A 84 -7.41 -15.35 -3.71
CA LEU A 84 -6.41 -14.35 -3.37
C LEU A 84 -6.07 -13.45 -4.57
N ARG A 85 -5.89 -14.02 -5.78
CA ARG A 85 -5.66 -13.27 -7.01
C ARG A 85 -6.85 -12.40 -7.39
N ALA A 86 -8.07 -12.90 -7.25
CA ALA A 86 -9.28 -12.12 -7.53
C ALA A 86 -9.36 -10.88 -6.63
N ARG A 87 -8.99 -11.01 -5.35
CA ARG A 87 -8.89 -9.88 -4.41
C ARG A 87 -7.80 -8.88 -4.80
N GLU A 88 -6.62 -9.34 -5.22
CA GLU A 88 -5.54 -8.45 -5.69
C GLU A 88 -5.92 -7.70 -6.99
N PHE A 89 -6.60 -8.40 -7.92
CA PHE A 89 -7.01 -7.81 -9.20
C PHE A 89 -8.12 -6.76 -9.03
N ASP A 90 -9.07 -7.01 -8.11
CA ASP A 90 -10.15 -6.06 -7.81
C ASP A 90 -9.60 -4.75 -7.23
N LYS A 91 -8.52 -4.80 -6.43
CA LYS A 91 -7.84 -3.60 -5.89
C LYS A 91 -7.15 -2.76 -6.98
N LYS A 92 -6.56 -3.38 -8.01
CA LYS A 92 -5.85 -2.67 -9.09
C LYS A 92 -6.75 -1.88 -10.04
N ALA A 93 -8.06 -2.13 -10.04
CA ALA A 93 -9.02 -1.48 -10.93
C ALA A 93 -9.79 -0.32 -10.28
N LEU A 94 -9.46 0.04 -9.03
CA LEU A 94 -10.18 1.07 -8.30
C LEU A 94 -9.70 2.49 -8.67
N PRO A 95 -10.61 3.48 -8.75
CA PRO A 95 -10.25 4.85 -9.05
C PRO A 95 -9.43 5.46 -7.91
N ALA A 96 -8.52 6.39 -8.25
CA ALA A 96 -7.76 7.14 -7.25
C ALA A 96 -8.66 8.07 -6.42
N ARG A 97 -8.23 8.41 -5.21
CA ARG A 97 -8.87 9.46 -4.40
C ARG A 97 -8.81 10.79 -5.17
N PRO A 98 -9.85 11.65 -5.14
CA PRO A 98 -9.80 12.98 -5.71
C PRO A 98 -8.65 13.80 -5.13
N GLU A 99 -7.92 14.51 -5.98
CA GLU A 99 -6.89 15.46 -5.55
C GLU A 99 -7.56 16.66 -4.88
N LEU A 100 -7.20 16.97 -3.63
CA LEU A 100 -7.69 18.11 -2.88
C LEU A 100 -6.56 19.13 -2.70
N TYR A 101 -6.88 20.41 -2.90
CA TYR A 101 -5.91 21.51 -2.89
C TYR A 101 -6.49 22.65 -2.04
N ASP A 102 -6.03 22.76 -0.79
CA ASP A 102 -6.41 23.83 0.15
C ASP A 102 -5.26 24.03 1.15
N PHE A 103 -4.11 24.51 0.68
CA PHE A 103 -2.88 24.63 1.50
C PHE A 103 -2.77 25.90 2.33
N ASP A 104 -3.53 26.95 1.99
CA ASP A 104 -3.55 28.20 2.77
C ASP A 104 -3.97 27.96 4.23
N GLN A 105 -4.78 26.94 4.47
CA GLN A 105 -5.19 26.51 5.81
C GLN A 105 -4.18 25.58 6.51
N LEU A 106 -3.25 24.99 5.76
CA LEU A 106 -2.31 23.98 6.25
C LEU A 106 -0.97 24.55 6.69
N ASN A 107 -0.52 25.67 6.10
CA ASN A 107 0.81 26.23 6.36
C ASN A 107 0.75 27.73 6.69
N PRO A 108 0.42 28.12 7.93
CA PRO A 108 0.35 29.52 8.32
C PRO A 108 1.72 30.20 8.20
N PRO A 109 1.79 31.47 7.72
CA PRO A 109 3.06 32.17 7.53
C PRO A 109 3.96 32.21 8.76
N MET A 110 3.37 32.35 9.96
CA MET A 110 4.09 32.45 11.23
C MET A 110 4.95 31.22 11.53
N HIS A 111 4.44 30.00 11.35
CA HIS A 111 5.23 28.78 11.58
C HIS A 111 6.36 28.60 10.55
N LEU A 112 6.14 29.07 9.33
CA LEU A 112 7.12 28.99 8.25
C LEU A 112 8.25 30.02 8.42
N GLU A 113 8.07 31.09 9.21
CA GLU A 113 9.16 31.98 9.60
C GLU A 113 10.14 31.29 10.56
N GLU A 114 9.65 30.48 11.50
CA GLU A 114 10.47 29.80 12.50
C GLU A 114 11.31 28.66 11.92
N LEU A 115 10.70 27.81 11.08
CA LEU A 115 11.34 26.59 10.56
C LEU A 115 11.77 26.70 9.09
N GLY A 116 11.31 27.71 8.35
CA GLY A 116 11.47 27.78 6.90
C GLY A 116 12.93 27.85 6.42
N GLY A 117 13.83 28.41 7.23
CA GLY A 117 15.27 28.48 6.92
C GLY A 117 16.03 27.18 7.18
N LYS A 118 15.45 26.21 7.89
CA LYS A 118 16.13 24.94 8.23
C LYS A 118 16.31 24.07 6.99
N CYS A 119 17.44 23.37 6.93
CA CYS A 119 17.71 22.37 5.89
C CYS A 119 16.73 21.21 6.00
N LEU A 120 16.20 20.74 4.87
CA LEU A 120 15.27 19.60 4.82
C LEU A 120 15.86 18.34 5.46
N LYS A 121 17.17 18.11 5.30
CA LYS A 121 17.86 16.92 5.84
C LYS A 121 18.05 16.94 7.36
N ASP A 122 17.95 18.12 7.98
CA ASP A 122 18.09 18.30 9.43
C ASP A 122 16.74 18.24 10.17
N LEU A 123 15.63 18.17 9.43
CA LEU A 123 14.29 18.12 9.99
C LEU A 123 13.86 16.71 10.35
N THR A 124 12.93 16.64 11.31
CA THR A 124 12.17 15.43 11.60
C THR A 124 10.81 15.54 10.93
N PHE A 125 10.41 14.47 10.25
CA PHE A 125 9.12 14.37 9.60
C PHE A 125 8.28 13.27 10.23
N VAL A 126 6.97 13.47 10.25
CA VAL A 126 6.01 12.39 10.48
C VAL A 126 5.20 12.22 9.20
N VAL A 127 5.41 11.08 8.56
CA VAL A 127 4.70 10.69 7.34
C VAL A 127 3.50 9.87 7.75
N PHE A 128 2.30 10.26 7.34
CA PHE A 128 1.07 9.64 7.79
C PHE A 128 0.05 9.48 6.66
N ASP A 129 -0.90 8.58 6.88
CA ASP A 129 -2.05 8.32 6.00
C ASP A 129 -3.25 7.91 6.86
N THR A 130 -4.45 8.20 6.33
CA THR A 130 -5.72 7.76 6.90
C THR A 130 -6.47 6.84 5.94
N GLU A 131 -7.19 5.88 6.52
CA GLU A 131 -8.28 5.19 5.85
C GLU A 131 -9.61 5.66 6.43
N THR A 132 -10.61 5.78 5.58
CA THR A 132 -11.86 6.49 5.89
C THR A 132 -13.09 5.73 5.39
N THR A 133 -14.26 6.02 5.95
CA THR A 133 -15.53 5.42 5.50
C THR A 133 -15.90 5.82 4.07
N GLY A 134 -15.34 6.93 3.59
CA GLY A 134 -15.56 7.48 2.25
C GLY A 134 -14.67 8.71 2.01
N LEU A 135 -14.98 9.47 0.95
CA LEU A 135 -14.10 10.53 0.43
C LEU A 135 -14.58 11.95 0.75
N LYS A 136 -15.67 12.08 1.53
CA LYS A 136 -16.37 13.34 1.74
C LYS A 136 -16.43 13.70 3.23
N PRO A 137 -15.33 14.19 3.82
CA PRO A 137 -15.27 14.46 5.25
C PRO A 137 -16.28 15.52 5.70
N SER A 138 -16.67 16.47 4.83
CA SER A 138 -17.69 17.48 5.14
C SER A 138 -19.14 16.98 5.03
N GLU A 139 -19.36 15.81 4.44
CA GLU A 139 -20.68 15.16 4.35
C GLU A 139 -20.85 14.04 5.40
N GLY A 140 -19.93 13.92 6.36
CA GLY A 140 -20.02 13.00 7.49
C GLY A 140 -19.24 11.70 7.36
N ASP A 141 -18.37 11.55 6.34
CA ASP A 141 -17.40 10.46 6.34
C ASP A 141 -16.42 10.56 7.51
N GLU A 142 -15.98 9.42 8.02
CA GLU A 142 -15.20 9.30 9.26
C GLU A 142 -13.86 8.58 9.06
N ILE A 143 -12.88 8.88 9.90
CA ILE A 143 -11.61 8.15 9.98
C ILE A 143 -11.87 6.77 10.60
N ILE A 144 -11.35 5.72 9.97
CA ILE A 144 -11.43 4.33 10.48
C ILE A 144 -10.05 3.73 10.78
N SER A 145 -8.98 4.32 10.23
CA SER A 145 -7.60 3.99 10.58
C SER A 145 -6.72 5.20 10.38
N ILE A 146 -5.73 5.36 11.27
CA ILE A 146 -4.67 6.37 11.13
C ILE A 146 -3.35 5.73 11.51
N ALA A 147 -2.32 5.99 10.71
CA ALA A 147 -0.98 5.53 10.99
C ALA A 147 0.04 6.58 10.58
N GLY A 148 1.23 6.50 11.17
CA GLY A 148 2.34 7.34 10.80
C GLY A 148 3.69 6.75 11.17
N VAL A 149 4.71 7.13 10.41
CA VAL A 149 6.11 6.75 10.62
C VAL A 149 6.98 7.99 10.69
N ARG A 150 8.01 7.94 11.54
CA ARG A 150 8.95 9.05 11.69
C ARG A 150 10.09 8.92 10.70
N ILE A 151 10.49 10.03 10.10
CA ILE A 151 11.77 10.19 9.44
C ILE A 151 12.63 11.12 10.29
N ALA A 152 13.79 10.64 10.72
CA ALA A 152 14.78 11.45 11.43
C ALA A 152 16.19 11.10 10.93
N GLY A 153 17.02 12.12 10.69
CA GLY A 153 18.38 11.93 10.16
C GLY A 153 18.41 11.13 8.84
N GLY A 154 17.42 11.35 7.97
CA GLY A 154 17.29 10.66 6.69
C GLY A 154 16.93 9.16 6.77
N ARG A 155 16.45 8.68 7.93
CA ARG A 155 16.07 7.28 8.13
C ARG A 155 14.63 7.16 8.61
N ILE A 156 13.94 6.12 8.13
CA ILE A 156 12.58 5.77 8.58
C ILE A 156 12.70 4.94 9.86
N ASP A 157 12.08 5.40 10.94
CA ASP A 157 11.90 4.63 12.17
C ASP A 157 10.61 3.83 12.06
N ARG A 158 10.73 2.55 11.69
CA ARG A 158 9.60 1.63 11.57
C ARG A 158 9.20 1.01 12.91
N GLU A 159 10.12 0.92 13.86
CA GLU A 159 9.86 0.27 15.15
C GLU A 159 9.00 1.14 16.05
N ALA A 160 9.14 2.46 15.92
CA ALA A 160 8.31 3.45 16.59
C ALA A 160 7.10 3.90 15.75
N ALA A 161 6.60 3.08 14.82
CA ALA A 161 5.42 3.44 14.03
C ALA A 161 4.16 3.59 14.91
N PHE A 162 3.34 4.60 14.60
CA PHE A 162 2.00 4.74 15.16
C PHE A 162 1.00 4.09 14.20
N GLU A 163 0.11 3.26 14.72
CA GLU A 163 -1.00 2.69 13.95
C GLU A 163 -2.18 2.43 14.90
N ARG A 164 -3.37 2.94 14.55
CA ARG A 164 -4.61 2.72 15.30
C ARG A 164 -5.78 2.57 14.35
N LEU A 165 -6.60 1.55 14.61
CA LEU A 165 -7.98 1.52 14.15
C LEU A 165 -8.82 2.50 14.96
N VAL A 166 -9.86 3.03 14.33
CA VAL A 166 -10.78 3.99 14.90
C VAL A 166 -12.20 3.47 14.71
N HIS A 167 -13.02 3.56 15.75
CA HIS A 167 -14.44 3.27 15.65
C HIS A 167 -15.17 4.51 15.07
N PRO A 168 -15.74 4.43 13.86
CA PRO A 168 -16.30 5.60 13.18
C PRO A 168 -17.66 6.05 13.72
N GLY A 169 -18.32 5.26 14.58
CA GLY A 169 -19.66 5.60 15.09
C GLY A 169 -20.78 5.41 14.06
N MET A 170 -20.46 4.84 12.90
CA MET A 170 -21.38 4.56 11.79
C MET A 170 -20.99 3.27 11.06
N PRO A 171 -21.91 2.63 10.32
CA PRO A 171 -21.57 1.48 9.49
C PRO A 171 -20.55 1.84 8.40
N ILE A 172 -19.53 1.00 8.20
CA ILE A 172 -18.51 1.21 7.16
C ILE A 172 -19.09 0.80 5.79
N PRO A 173 -19.17 1.73 4.81
CA PRO A 173 -19.71 1.42 3.49
C PRO A 173 -18.93 0.33 2.76
N LYS A 174 -19.62 -0.67 2.18
CA LYS A 174 -18.96 -1.73 1.38
C LYS A 174 -18.06 -1.20 0.26
N ALA A 175 -18.37 -0.01 -0.27
CA ALA A 175 -17.57 0.63 -1.30
C ALA A 175 -16.16 0.98 -0.79
N SER A 176 -16.01 1.53 0.42
CA SER A 176 -14.69 1.85 0.99
C SER A 176 -13.96 0.59 1.45
N ILE A 177 -14.65 -0.39 2.03
CA ILE A 177 -14.08 -1.70 2.42
C ILE A 177 -13.32 -2.36 1.25
N ARG A 178 -13.77 -2.21 0.00
CA ARG A 178 -13.07 -2.77 -1.17
C ARG A 178 -11.65 -2.24 -1.38
N PHE A 179 -11.35 -1.04 -0.90
CA PHE A 179 -10.03 -0.42 -0.98
C PHE A 179 -9.13 -0.94 0.15
N HIS A 180 -9.51 -0.65 1.39
CA HIS A 180 -8.65 -0.84 2.56
C HIS A 180 -8.88 -2.19 3.28
N GLY A 181 -10.04 -2.83 3.09
CA GLY A 181 -10.36 -4.13 3.68
C GLY A 181 -10.77 -4.11 5.16
N ILE A 182 -10.83 -2.94 5.78
CA ILE A 182 -11.25 -2.74 7.18
C ILE A 182 -12.77 -2.88 7.26
N THR A 183 -13.25 -3.78 8.12
CA THR A 183 -14.68 -4.08 8.31
C THR A 183 -15.20 -3.52 9.63
N ASP A 184 -16.52 -3.44 9.77
CA ASP A 184 -17.17 -3.05 11.04
C ASP A 184 -16.68 -3.91 12.21
N ASP A 185 -16.54 -5.22 12.02
CA ASP A 185 -16.07 -6.16 13.06
C ASP A 185 -14.64 -5.83 13.53
N MET A 186 -13.78 -5.34 12.65
CA MET A 186 -12.41 -4.91 13.02
C MET A 186 -12.44 -3.64 13.86
N CYS A 187 -13.37 -2.72 13.58
CA CYS A 187 -13.50 -1.45 14.28
C CYS A 187 -14.40 -1.50 15.53
N ALA A 188 -15.18 -2.56 15.73
CA ALA A 188 -16.18 -2.65 16.80
C ALA A 188 -15.61 -2.43 18.22
N GLY A 189 -14.38 -2.88 18.47
CA GLY A 189 -13.67 -2.68 19.73
C GLY A 189 -12.67 -1.53 19.74
N ALA A 190 -12.55 -0.78 18.64
CA ALA A 190 -11.60 0.30 18.51
C ALA A 190 -12.08 1.55 19.29
N PRO A 191 -11.17 2.39 19.79
CA PRO A 191 -11.53 3.67 20.39
C PRO A 191 -12.14 4.64 19.35
N PRO A 192 -13.02 5.57 19.77
CA PRO A 192 -13.47 6.65 18.91
C PRO A 192 -12.32 7.60 18.55
N VAL A 193 -12.49 8.37 17.48
CA VAL A 193 -11.46 9.30 16.98
C VAL A 193 -10.97 10.29 18.05
N ALA A 194 -11.87 10.74 18.94
CA ALA A 194 -11.55 11.65 20.03
C ALA A 194 -10.51 11.11 21.03
N ASP A 195 -10.42 9.78 21.18
CA ASP A 195 -9.46 9.14 22.07
C ASP A 195 -8.14 8.82 21.34
N VAL A 196 -8.17 8.71 20.01
CA VAL A 196 -6.99 8.39 19.18
C VAL A 196 -6.19 9.63 18.84
N LEU A 197 -6.83 10.76 18.54
CA LEU A 197 -6.15 11.98 18.10
C LEU A 197 -5.17 12.57 19.13
N PRO A 198 -5.43 12.56 20.45
CA PRO A 198 -4.45 13.01 21.43
C PRO A 198 -3.14 12.22 21.35
N ALA A 199 -3.24 10.88 21.30
CA ALA A 199 -2.07 10.02 21.17
C ALA A 199 -1.35 10.22 19.83
N PHE A 200 -2.09 10.48 18.75
CA PHE A 200 -1.49 10.80 17.46
C PHE A 200 -0.80 12.18 17.48
N LYS A 201 -1.39 13.20 18.11
CA LYS A 201 -0.75 14.53 18.28
C LYS A 201 0.54 14.44 19.09
N ASP A 202 0.54 13.68 20.18
CA ASP A 202 1.75 13.40 20.98
C ASP A 202 2.83 12.71 20.13
N PHE A 203 2.42 11.75 19.29
CA PHE A 203 3.33 11.11 18.35
C PHE A 203 3.90 12.09 17.31
N VAL A 204 3.08 13.00 16.78
CA VAL A 204 3.53 14.02 15.81
C VAL A 204 4.52 14.99 16.45
N GLY A 205 4.22 15.50 17.64
CA GLY A 205 5.01 16.52 18.32
C GLY A 205 5.23 17.76 17.43
N ASP A 206 6.45 18.27 17.37
CA ASP A 206 6.83 19.45 16.56
C ASP A 206 7.34 19.08 15.15
N SER A 207 7.09 17.85 14.69
CA SER A 207 7.59 17.38 13.40
C SER A 207 6.88 18.07 12.23
N VAL A 208 7.52 18.11 11.06
CA VAL A 208 6.84 18.45 9.81
C VAL A 208 6.00 17.26 9.37
N LEU A 209 4.71 17.47 9.12
CA LEU A 209 3.82 16.45 8.60
C LEU A 209 4.03 16.24 7.11
N VAL A 210 3.95 14.99 6.67
CA VAL A 210 4.01 14.62 5.26
C VAL A 210 2.90 13.63 4.96
N ALA A 211 2.17 13.86 3.89
CA ALA A 211 1.19 12.91 3.37
C ALA A 211 1.17 12.94 1.84
N HIS A 212 0.45 12.01 1.22
CA HIS A 212 0.25 11.98 -0.21
C HIS A 212 -1.16 12.46 -0.53
N ASN A 213 -1.29 13.59 -1.25
CA ASN A 213 -2.54 14.35 -1.34
C ASN A 213 -2.97 14.87 0.04
N ALA A 214 -2.03 15.51 0.74
CA ALA A 214 -2.08 15.79 2.18
C ALA A 214 -3.32 16.58 2.62
N ALA A 215 -3.88 17.42 1.75
CA ALA A 215 -5.08 18.17 2.07
C ALA A 215 -6.27 17.25 2.40
N PHE A 216 -6.34 16.05 1.81
CA PHE A 216 -7.39 15.07 2.12
C PHE A 216 -7.34 14.65 3.58
N ASP A 217 -6.22 14.09 4.03
CA ASP A 217 -6.04 13.61 5.40
C ASP A 217 -6.14 14.75 6.42
N MET A 218 -5.52 15.90 6.11
CA MET A 218 -5.58 17.07 6.97
C MET A 218 -6.99 17.63 7.11
N ARG A 219 -7.85 17.53 6.07
CA ARG A 219 -9.25 17.96 6.16
C ARG A 219 -10.05 17.11 7.15
N PHE A 220 -9.80 15.80 7.21
CA PHE A 220 -10.40 14.95 8.23
C PHE A 220 -9.96 15.38 9.63
N LEU A 221 -8.67 15.60 9.85
CA LEU A 221 -8.15 16.07 11.15
C LEU A 221 -8.75 17.44 11.53
N LYS A 222 -8.80 18.38 10.58
CA LYS A 222 -9.30 19.75 10.79
C LYS A 222 -10.75 19.76 11.27
N LEU A 223 -11.60 18.92 10.70
CA LEU A 223 -13.02 18.85 11.08
C LEU A 223 -13.23 18.23 12.46
N LYS A 224 -12.24 17.54 13.02
CA LYS A 224 -12.29 17.01 14.40
C LYS A 224 -11.85 18.02 15.45
N GLU A 225 -11.22 19.13 15.08
CA GLU A 225 -10.74 20.15 16.03
C GLU A 225 -11.86 20.67 16.92
N ALA A 226 -13.02 21.00 16.35
CA ALA A 226 -14.14 21.56 17.10
C ALA A 226 -14.70 20.59 18.15
N ALA A 227 -14.68 19.28 17.86
CA ALA A 227 -15.22 18.26 18.74
C ALA A 227 -14.20 17.76 19.79
N THR A 228 -12.91 17.79 19.46
CA THR A 228 -11.85 17.17 20.27
C THR A 228 -10.94 18.20 20.97
N GLY A 229 -10.90 19.43 20.49
CA GLY A 229 -9.94 20.45 20.90
C GLY A 229 -8.50 20.20 20.42
N ILE A 230 -8.25 19.10 19.69
CA ILE A 230 -6.92 18.73 19.22
C ILE A 230 -6.65 19.41 17.88
N VAL A 231 -5.66 20.30 17.85
CA VAL A 231 -5.26 21.09 16.67
C VAL A 231 -3.94 20.57 16.12
N PHE A 232 -3.88 20.38 14.80
CA PHE A 232 -2.66 20.04 14.07
C PHE A 232 -2.16 21.27 13.32
N ASP A 233 -1.37 22.09 14.01
CA ASP A 233 -0.73 23.33 13.58
C ASP A 233 0.69 23.13 13.01
N ASN A 234 1.07 21.88 12.80
CA ASN A 234 2.33 21.48 12.20
C ASN A 234 2.43 21.94 10.74
N LEU A 235 3.63 22.30 10.27
CA LEU A 235 3.87 22.49 8.84
C LEU A 235 3.65 21.18 8.07
N VAL A 236 3.07 21.28 6.88
CA VAL A 236 2.68 20.14 6.03
C VAL A 236 3.37 20.21 4.68
N LEU A 237 3.95 19.09 4.24
CA LEU A 237 4.41 18.88 2.88
C LEU A 237 3.57 17.80 2.19
N ASP A 238 3.19 18.05 0.95
CA ASP A 238 2.47 17.08 0.12
C ASP A 238 3.39 16.44 -0.91
N SER A 239 3.58 15.13 -0.77
CA SER A 239 4.39 14.34 -1.69
C SER A 239 3.82 14.27 -3.11
N LEU A 240 2.50 14.43 -3.29
CA LEU A 240 1.88 14.52 -4.63
C LEU A 240 2.33 15.80 -5.33
N LEU A 241 2.21 16.96 -4.68
CA LEU A 241 2.63 18.24 -5.25
C LEU A 241 4.14 18.31 -5.47
N LEU A 242 4.94 17.77 -4.55
CA LEU A 242 6.39 17.65 -4.74
C LEU A 242 6.72 16.74 -5.92
N SER A 243 5.96 15.67 -6.13
CA SER A 243 6.12 14.81 -7.32
C SER A 243 5.83 15.57 -8.61
N VAL A 244 4.77 16.38 -8.64
CA VAL A 244 4.44 17.22 -9.80
C VAL A 244 5.56 18.23 -10.07
N PHE A 245 6.11 18.85 -9.03
CA PHE A 245 7.25 19.76 -9.16
C PHE A 245 8.49 19.03 -9.73
N LEU A 246 8.76 17.82 -9.24
CA LEU A 246 9.91 17.01 -9.62
C LEU A 246 9.77 16.39 -11.02
N ASP A 247 8.56 16.12 -11.49
CA ASP A 247 8.31 15.37 -12.73
C ASP A 247 7.09 15.93 -13.48
N ALA A 248 7.14 17.21 -13.83
CA ALA A 248 6.01 17.99 -14.34
C ALA A 248 5.45 17.50 -15.69
N GLU A 249 6.24 16.76 -16.48
CA GLU A 249 5.80 16.18 -17.76
C GLU A 249 4.92 14.94 -17.55
N ASN A 250 4.99 14.32 -16.37
CA ASN A 250 4.20 13.16 -16.06
C ASN A 250 2.76 13.54 -15.74
N ARG A 251 1.82 12.70 -16.18
CA ARG A 251 0.40 12.90 -15.89
C ARG A 251 -0.05 12.15 -14.65
N ASN A 252 0.61 11.04 -14.31
CA ASN A 252 0.21 10.17 -13.22
C ASN A 252 1.13 10.31 -12.01
N HIS A 253 0.60 10.94 -10.97
CA HIS A 253 1.28 11.13 -9.68
C HIS A 253 0.59 10.37 -8.56
N SER A 254 -0.12 9.28 -8.86
CA SER A 254 -0.55 8.37 -7.78
C SER A 254 0.64 7.79 -7.05
N LEU A 255 0.47 7.47 -5.75
CA LEU A 255 1.52 6.85 -4.95
C LEU A 255 2.11 5.60 -5.64
N ASP A 256 1.26 4.77 -6.23
CA ASP A 256 1.68 3.57 -6.97
C ASP A 256 2.55 3.92 -8.19
N ALA A 257 2.16 4.94 -8.96
CA ALA A 257 2.90 5.38 -10.13
C ALA A 257 4.24 6.01 -9.75
N ILE A 258 4.30 6.76 -8.66
CA ILE A 258 5.54 7.38 -8.16
C ILE A 258 6.48 6.31 -7.62
N ALA A 259 5.97 5.41 -6.77
CA ALA A 259 6.74 4.31 -6.21
C ALA A 259 7.34 3.44 -7.34
N ALA A 260 6.57 3.13 -8.38
CA ALA A 260 7.06 2.40 -9.54
C ALA A 260 8.19 3.15 -10.27
N ARG A 261 8.05 4.46 -10.50
CA ARG A 261 9.09 5.28 -11.16
C ARG A 261 10.37 5.39 -10.33
N MET A 262 10.25 5.34 -9.02
CA MET A 262 11.38 5.42 -8.08
C MET A 262 11.92 4.04 -7.67
N GLU A 263 11.42 2.96 -8.29
CA GLU A 263 11.81 1.58 -7.98
C GLU A 263 11.63 1.22 -6.49
N ILE A 264 10.56 1.74 -5.88
CA ILE A 264 10.21 1.50 -4.48
C ILE A 264 9.23 0.34 -4.38
N GLU A 265 9.62 -0.67 -3.61
CA GLU A 265 8.72 -1.77 -3.26
C GLU A 265 7.57 -1.30 -2.36
N ILE A 266 6.37 -1.65 -2.78
CA ILE A 266 5.11 -1.36 -2.10
C ILE A 266 4.81 -2.51 -1.14
N GLU A 267 4.76 -2.21 0.15
CA GLU A 267 4.41 -3.14 1.22
C GLU A 267 3.12 -2.66 1.89
N GLY A 268 2.14 -3.55 2.07
CA GLY A 268 0.91 -3.21 2.81
C GLY A 268 0.02 -2.14 2.15
N ARG A 269 -0.02 -2.08 0.81
CA ARG A 269 -0.83 -1.09 0.08
C ARG A 269 -2.30 -1.06 0.52
N HIS A 270 -2.85 0.15 0.66
CA HIS A 270 -4.22 0.38 1.15
C HIS A 270 -4.41 -0.07 2.60
N THR A 271 -3.34 0.08 3.37
CA THR A 271 -3.41 0.15 4.83
C THR A 271 -2.75 1.47 5.20
N ALA A 272 -3.27 2.15 6.22
CA ALA A 272 -2.71 3.43 6.65
C ALA A 272 -1.20 3.32 6.92
N LEU A 273 -0.74 2.24 7.57
CA LEU A 273 0.67 2.06 7.87
C LEU A 273 1.50 1.75 6.62
N GLY A 274 1.03 0.85 5.75
CA GLY A 274 1.74 0.52 4.52
C GLY A 274 1.86 1.73 3.60
N ASP A 275 0.81 2.52 3.45
CA ASP A 275 0.80 3.74 2.65
C ASP A 275 1.70 4.83 3.25
N SER A 276 1.72 4.98 4.59
CA SER A 276 2.66 5.86 5.30
C SER A 276 4.12 5.47 5.04
N ILE A 277 4.43 4.17 5.09
CA ILE A 277 5.77 3.64 4.83
C ILE A 277 6.20 3.87 3.38
N VAL A 278 5.32 3.59 2.41
CA VAL A 278 5.62 3.80 0.98
C VAL A 278 5.81 5.29 0.72
N THR A 279 4.95 6.14 1.26
CA THR A 279 5.08 7.60 1.17
C THR A 279 6.39 8.06 1.80
N ALA A 280 6.81 7.50 2.93
CA ALA A 280 8.08 7.85 3.56
C ALA A 280 9.30 7.47 2.71
N LYS A 281 9.29 6.28 2.10
CA LYS A 281 10.33 5.85 1.15
C LYS A 281 10.39 6.78 -0.07
N VAL A 282 9.22 7.12 -0.64
CA VAL A 282 9.10 8.06 -1.77
C VAL A 282 9.63 9.43 -1.38
N PHE A 283 9.22 9.94 -0.23
CA PHE A 283 9.61 11.25 0.26
C PHE A 283 11.12 11.35 0.49
N LEU A 284 11.77 10.33 1.06
CA LEU A 284 13.24 10.30 1.19
C LEU A 284 13.95 10.43 -0.16
N ARG A 285 13.47 9.74 -1.20
CA ARG A 285 14.01 9.90 -2.57
C ARG A 285 13.76 11.31 -3.12
N MET A 286 12.59 11.87 -2.87
CA MET A 286 12.26 13.24 -3.25
C MET A 286 13.17 14.26 -2.57
N LEU A 287 13.56 14.07 -1.31
CA LEU A 287 14.49 14.97 -0.62
C LEU A 287 15.83 15.09 -1.35
N ASP A 288 16.39 13.96 -1.83
CA ASP A 288 17.63 13.98 -2.62
C ASP A 288 17.43 14.66 -3.99
N MET A 289 16.28 14.43 -4.63
CA MET A 289 15.96 15.06 -5.92
C MET A 289 15.72 16.57 -5.80
N LEU A 290 15.08 17.01 -4.71
CA LEU A 290 14.86 18.41 -4.38
C LEU A 290 16.20 19.11 -4.14
N GLU A 291 17.08 18.51 -3.35
CA GLU A 291 18.42 19.04 -3.12
C GLU A 291 19.22 19.18 -4.42
N ALA A 292 19.15 18.18 -5.31
CA ALA A 292 19.78 18.22 -6.63
C ALA A 292 19.26 19.38 -7.51
N ARG A 293 18.04 19.86 -7.27
CA ARG A 293 17.45 21.05 -7.92
C ARG A 293 17.66 22.34 -7.14
N GLY A 294 18.46 22.33 -6.08
CA GLY A 294 18.76 23.50 -5.25
C GLY A 294 17.68 23.83 -4.22
N ILE A 295 16.67 22.97 -4.05
CA ILE A 295 15.66 23.09 -3.00
C ILE A 295 16.20 22.41 -1.74
N LYS A 296 16.74 23.21 -0.82
CA LYS A 296 17.44 22.72 0.38
C LYS A 296 16.73 23.03 1.67
N THR A 297 15.92 24.09 1.71
CA THR A 297 15.24 24.51 2.93
C THR A 297 13.75 24.16 2.90
N LEU A 298 13.14 24.11 4.10
CA LEU A 298 11.71 23.87 4.23
C LEU A 298 10.87 24.90 3.47
N ARG A 299 11.21 26.19 3.57
CA ARG A 299 10.49 27.24 2.84
C ARG A 299 10.52 27.01 1.34
N GLN A 300 11.67 26.65 0.78
CA GLN A 300 11.79 26.39 -0.66
C GLN A 300 10.93 25.19 -1.09
N ALA A 301 10.83 24.15 -0.26
CA ALA A 301 9.95 22.99 -0.54
C ALA A 301 8.47 23.37 -0.46
N VAL A 302 8.07 24.14 0.55
CA VAL A 302 6.70 24.64 0.69
C VAL A 302 6.31 25.53 -0.50
N ASP A 303 7.17 26.48 -0.86
CA ASP A 303 6.95 27.38 -2.00
C ASP A 303 6.83 26.59 -3.33
N ALA A 304 7.63 25.53 -3.49
CA ALA A 304 7.54 24.63 -4.65
C ALA A 304 6.20 23.88 -4.70
N SER A 305 5.69 23.40 -3.57
CA SER A 305 4.38 22.77 -3.47
C SER A 305 3.24 23.73 -3.79
N ILE A 306 3.22 24.92 -3.17
CA ILE A 306 2.19 25.96 -3.42
C ILE A 306 2.15 26.35 -4.90
N LYS A 307 3.32 26.47 -5.55
CA LYS A 307 3.37 26.76 -6.98
C LYS A 307 2.67 25.68 -7.82
N MET A 308 2.84 24.40 -7.47
CA MET A 308 2.23 23.29 -8.22
C MET A 308 0.73 23.17 -7.95
N GLU A 309 0.27 23.54 -6.75
CA GLU A 309 -1.15 23.64 -6.43
C GLU A 309 -1.87 24.55 -7.42
N HIS A 310 -1.37 25.77 -7.61
CA HIS A 310 -1.92 26.74 -8.55
C HIS A 310 -1.97 26.21 -9.98
N VAL A 311 -0.92 25.48 -10.41
CA VAL A 311 -0.88 24.85 -11.74
C VAL A 311 -1.96 23.79 -11.89
N ARG A 312 -2.15 22.94 -10.87
CA ARG A 312 -3.13 21.85 -10.88
C ARG A 312 -4.58 22.36 -10.82
N GLU A 313 -4.83 23.39 -10.03
CA GLU A 313 -6.14 24.06 -10.00
C GLU A 313 -6.49 24.67 -11.35
N MET A 314 -5.55 25.35 -12.01
CA MET A 314 -5.76 25.83 -13.38
C MET A 314 -6.05 24.68 -14.35
N GLN A 315 -5.33 23.56 -14.26
CA GLN A 315 -5.54 22.41 -15.14
C GLN A 315 -6.92 21.75 -14.96
N LYS A 316 -7.50 21.78 -13.75
CA LYS A 316 -8.86 21.25 -13.50
C LYS A 316 -9.97 22.10 -14.12
N GLN A 317 -9.70 23.37 -14.43
CA GLN A 317 -10.68 24.32 -14.97
C GLN A 317 -10.86 24.21 -16.50
N PHE A 318 -10.00 23.43 -17.19
CA PHE A 318 -10.02 23.21 -18.64
C PHE A 318 -10.31 21.75 -18.98
#